data_AF-A0A017TES5-F1
#
_entry.id   AF-A0A017TES5-F1
#
_cell.length_a   1.000
_cell.length_b   1.000
_cell.length_c   1.000
_cell.angle_alpha   90.00
_cell.angle_beta   90.00
_cell.angle_gamma   90.00
#
_symmetry.space_group_name_H-M   'P 1'
#
loop_
_entity.id
_entity.type
_entity.pdbx_description
1 polymer ?
#
loop_
_entity_poly.entity_id
_entity_poly.type
_entity_poly.pdbx_seq_one_letter_code
_entity_poly.pdbx_strand_id
1 'polypeptide(L)'
;MNASTSIAANRQHLGLTQLQFGMLLGFSVSTVNLWENAKVAPSGLSLAVLTMLDSVGATHGPEVILSALRACNGEPLAVIRALSRLEIAGQLVASAAA
;
A
#
# COMPACT_ATOMS: atom_id res chain seq x y z
N MET A 1 10.13 -14.03 -0.81
CA MET A 1 8.72 -13.86 -1.24
C MET A 1 8.72 -13.21 -2.61
N ASN A 2 7.93 -13.72 -3.56
CA ASN A 2 7.83 -13.14 -4.90
C ASN A 2 6.99 -11.85 -4.83
N ALA A 3 7.53 -10.72 -5.27
CA ALA A 3 6.89 -9.40 -5.13
C ALA A 3 5.45 -9.34 -5.68
N SER A 4 5.13 -10.10 -6.74
CA SER A 4 3.80 -10.15 -7.32
C SER A 4 2.71 -10.67 -6.38
N THR A 5 3.04 -11.67 -5.54
CA THR A 5 2.09 -12.27 -4.59
C THR A 5 1.73 -11.31 -3.46
N SER A 6 2.69 -10.49 -2.99
CA SER A 6 2.44 -9.50 -1.95
C SER A 6 1.55 -8.36 -2.45
N ILE A 7 1.70 -7.92 -3.70
CA ILE A 7 0.87 -6.83 -4.26
C ILE A 7 -0.59 -7.26 -4.39
N ALA A 8 -0.84 -8.44 -4.98
CA ALA A 8 -2.19 -8.97 -5.11
C ALA A 8 -2.83 -9.25 -3.75
N ALA A 9 -2.05 -9.78 -2.79
CA ALA A 9 -2.51 -10.03 -1.43
C ALA A 9 -2.91 -8.73 -0.71
N ASN A 10 -2.07 -7.69 -0.78
CA ASN A 10 -2.37 -6.38 -0.20
C ASN A 10 -3.64 -5.79 -0.80
N ARG A 11 -3.80 -5.85 -2.13
CA ARG A 11 -5.03 -5.39 -2.79
C ARG A 11 -6.27 -6.16 -2.32
N GLN A 12 -6.18 -7.49 -2.25
CA GLN A 12 -7.29 -8.36 -1.84
C GLN A 12 -7.64 -8.15 -0.36
N HIS A 13 -6.64 -7.98 0.50
CA HIS A 13 -6.82 -7.67 1.91
C HIS A 13 -7.60 -6.37 2.13
N LEU A 14 -7.37 -5.36 1.28
CA LEU A 14 -8.10 -4.10 1.28
C LEU A 14 -9.47 -4.17 0.58
N GLY A 15 -9.85 -5.31 0.01
CA GLY A 15 -11.14 -5.48 -0.69
C GLY A 15 -11.25 -4.68 -1.99
N LEU A 16 -10.12 -4.41 -2.67
CA LEU A 16 -10.08 -3.51 -3.82
C LEU A 16 -9.99 -4.26 -5.16
N THR A 17 -10.60 -3.68 -6.19
CA THR A 17 -10.29 -4.03 -7.59
C THR A 17 -8.92 -3.47 -7.99
N GLN A 18 -8.31 -3.98 -9.07
CA GLN A 18 -7.03 -3.44 -9.58
C GLN A 18 -7.13 -1.95 -9.93
N LEU A 19 -8.28 -1.51 -10.46
CA LEU A 19 -8.55 -0.11 -10.77
C LEU A 19 -8.54 0.76 -9.51
N GLN A 20 -9.31 0.37 -8.49
CA GLN A 20 -9.38 1.13 -7.23
C GLN A 20 -8.03 1.16 -6.51
N PHE A 21 -7.29 0.05 -6.53
CA PHE A 21 -5.95 -0.04 -5.95
C PHE A 21 -4.97 0.92 -6.63
N GLY A 22 -4.95 0.91 -7.97
CA GLY A 22 -4.15 1.86 -8.74
C GLY A 22 -4.53 3.30 -8.42
N MET A 23 -5.83 3.63 -8.48
CA MET A 23 -6.31 4.98 -8.19
C MET A 23 -5.93 5.47 -6.80
N LEU A 24 -6.07 4.63 -5.75
CA LEU A 24 -5.74 5.03 -4.39
C LEU A 24 -4.24 5.25 -4.16
N LEU A 25 -3.39 4.53 -4.90
CA LEU A 25 -1.93 4.62 -4.77
C LEU A 25 -1.28 5.56 -5.80
N GLY A 26 -2.05 6.09 -6.75
CA GLY A 26 -1.53 6.97 -7.82
C GLY A 26 -0.90 6.21 -9.00
N PHE A 27 -1.31 4.96 -9.24
CA PHE A 27 -0.82 4.13 -10.35
C PHE A 27 -1.93 3.79 -11.35
N SER A 28 -1.55 3.51 -12.59
CA SER A 28 -2.50 3.03 -13.59
C SER A 28 -2.92 1.58 -13.32
N VAL A 29 -4.15 1.20 -13.70
CA VAL A 29 -4.62 -0.19 -13.63
C VAL A 29 -3.72 -1.14 -14.44
N SER A 30 -3.19 -0.69 -15.58
CA SER A 30 -2.27 -1.45 -16.41
C SER A 30 -0.97 -1.75 -15.68
N THR A 31 -0.44 -0.77 -14.94
CA THR A 31 0.76 -0.94 -14.10
C THR A 31 0.52 -1.99 -13.02
N VAL A 32 -0.62 -1.92 -12.31
CA VAL A 32 -1.00 -2.90 -11.29
C VAL A 32 -1.12 -4.30 -11.90
N ASN A 33 -1.74 -4.42 -13.07
CA ASN A 33 -1.86 -5.70 -13.78
C ASN A 33 -0.49 -6.31 -14.12
N LEU A 34 0.45 -5.50 -14.64
CA LEU A 34 1.80 -5.97 -14.96
C LEU A 34 2.56 -6.43 -13.72
N TRP A 35 2.42 -5.72 -12.60
CA TRP A 35 3.04 -6.09 -11.33
C TRP A 35 2.46 -7.39 -10.74
N GLU A 36 1.13 -7.51 -10.68
CA GLU A 36 0.46 -8.70 -10.14
C GLU A 36 0.75 -9.95 -10.98
N ASN A 37 0.99 -9.80 -12.28
CA ASN A 37 1.35 -10.90 -13.19
C ASN A 37 2.87 -11.09 -13.36
N ALA A 38 3.70 -10.42 -12.53
CA ALA A 38 5.17 -10.47 -12.57
C ALA A 38 5.78 -10.17 -13.95
N LYS A 39 5.08 -9.40 -14.80
CA LYS A 39 5.57 -8.97 -16.12
C LYS A 39 6.59 -7.84 -15.99
N VAL A 40 6.42 -7.00 -14.98
CA VAL A 40 7.31 -5.90 -14.62
C VAL A 40 7.41 -5.88 -13.09
N ALA A 41 8.60 -5.60 -12.55
CA ALA A 41 8.76 -5.37 -11.12
C ALA A 41 8.54 -3.88 -10.77
N PRO A 42 7.91 -3.55 -9.64
CA PRO A 42 7.90 -2.18 -9.15
C PRO A 42 9.32 -1.71 -8.84
N SER A 43 9.56 -0.42 -9.01
CA SER A 43 10.87 0.21 -8.80
C SER A 43 10.72 1.65 -8.32
N GLY A 44 11.82 2.21 -7.77
CA GLY A 44 11.85 3.58 -7.28
C GLY A 44 10.71 3.88 -6.29
N LEU A 45 9.93 4.93 -6.56
CA LEU A 45 8.84 5.38 -5.71
C LEU A 45 7.74 4.32 -5.53
N SER A 46 7.42 3.57 -6.58
CA SER A 46 6.38 2.53 -6.52
C SER A 46 6.75 1.40 -5.58
N LEU A 47 8.02 1.00 -5.58
CA LEU A 47 8.52 0.00 -4.64
C LEU A 47 8.44 0.52 -3.20
N ALA A 48 8.83 1.78 -2.95
CA ALA A 48 8.75 2.37 -1.61
C ALA A 48 7.31 2.40 -1.07
N VAL A 49 6.34 2.82 -1.90
CA VAL A 49 4.91 2.83 -1.54
C VAL A 49 4.41 1.42 -1.20
N LEU A 50 4.74 0.42 -2.03
CA LEU A 50 4.30 -0.95 -1.81
C LEU A 50 4.93 -1.58 -0.57
N THR A 51 6.22 -1.33 -0.31
CA THR A 51 6.90 -1.80 0.90
C THR A 51 6.31 -1.16 2.16
N MET A 52 6.03 0.15 2.13
CA MET A 52 5.36 0.82 3.25
C MET A 52 3.95 0.29 3.47
N LEU A 53 3.21 0.02 2.40
CA LEU A 53 1.87 -0.55 2.50
C LEU A 53 1.89 -1.94 3.15
N ASP A 54 2.89 -2.77 2.83
CA ASP A 54 3.10 -4.10 3.43
C ASP A 54 3.36 -3.98 4.96
N SER A 55 4.27 -3.08 5.35
CA SER A 55 4.60 -2.77 6.75
C SER A 55 3.37 -2.28 7.54
N VAL A 56 2.62 -1.34 6.96
CA VAL A 56 1.39 -0.80 7.56
C VAL A 56 0.29 -1.85 7.64
N GLY A 57 0.15 -2.70 6.61
CA GLY A 57 -0.82 -3.80 6.59
C GLY A 57 -0.58 -4.86 7.67
N ALA A 58 0.66 -5.02 8.13
CA ALA A 58 0.99 -5.91 9.24
C ALA A 58 0.56 -5.36 10.61
N THR A 59 0.36 -4.05 10.74
CA THR A 59 0.10 -3.36 12.02
C THR A 59 -1.28 -2.74 12.13
N HIS A 60 -1.94 -2.45 11.01
CA HIS A 60 -3.24 -1.79 10.95
C HIS A 60 -4.26 -2.63 10.17
N GLY A 61 -5.53 -2.56 10.60
CA GLY A 61 -6.62 -3.16 9.85
C GLY A 61 -6.95 -2.39 8.55
N PRO A 62 -7.66 -3.03 7.61
CA PRO A 62 -7.92 -2.48 6.28
C PRO A 62 -8.70 -1.16 6.31
N GLU A 63 -9.63 -0.97 7.26
CA GLU A 63 -10.41 0.26 7.37
C GLU A 63 -9.57 1.50 7.70
N VAL A 64 -8.57 1.36 8.57
CA VAL A 64 -7.66 2.46 8.93
C VAL A 64 -6.83 2.88 7.72
N ILE A 65 -6.31 1.88 6.99
CA ILE A 65 -5.50 2.07 5.78
C ILE A 65 -6.35 2.73 4.69
N LEU A 66 -7.54 2.21 4.41
CA LEU A 66 -8.45 2.75 3.41
C LEU A 66 -8.88 4.18 3.74
N SER A 67 -9.19 4.47 5.00
CA SER A 67 -9.53 5.83 5.43
C SER A 67 -8.38 6.80 5.16
N ALA A 68 -7.14 6.42 5.47
CA ALA A 68 -5.97 7.23 5.21
C ALA A 68 -5.70 7.44 3.71
N LEU A 69 -5.78 6.37 2.91
CA LEU A 69 -5.54 6.44 1.45
C LEU A 69 -6.62 7.22 0.71
N ARG A 70 -7.90 7.08 1.10
CA ARG A 70 -9.01 7.83 0.48
C ARG A 70 -8.85 9.35 0.66
N ALA A 71 -8.27 9.80 1.77
CA ALA A 71 -7.97 11.21 1.99
C ALA A 71 -6.86 11.75 1.06
N CYS A 72 -6.10 10.88 0.40
CA CYS A 72 -5.01 11.27 -0.50
C CYS A 72 -5.46 11.55 -1.94
N ASN A 73 -6.67 11.15 -2.35
CA ASN A 73 -7.16 11.29 -3.73
C ASN A 73 -6.18 10.78 -4.82
N GLY A 74 -5.35 9.78 -4.50
CA GLY A 74 -4.38 9.22 -5.44
C GLY A 74 -3.13 10.07 -5.70
N GLU A 75 -2.92 11.16 -4.95
CA GLU A 75 -1.71 11.98 -5.05
C GLU A 75 -0.49 11.23 -4.47
N PRO A 76 0.59 10.94 -5.25
CA PRO A 76 1.67 10.08 -4.81
C PRO A 76 2.38 10.55 -3.53
N LEU A 77 2.61 11.86 -3.38
CA LEU A 77 3.23 12.42 -2.18
C LEU A 77 2.29 12.37 -0.96
N ALA A 78 0.98 12.50 -1.17
CA ALA A 78 0.00 12.38 -0.11
C ALA A 78 -0.09 10.94 0.41
N VAL A 79 -0.05 9.95 -0.50
CA VAL A 79 -0.02 8.52 -0.18
C VAL A 79 1.18 8.18 0.69
N ILE A 80 2.39 8.60 0.29
CA ILE A 80 3.61 8.35 1.08
C ILE A 80 3.49 8.96 2.47
N ARG A 81 3.07 10.23 2.58
CA ARG A 81 2.89 10.89 3.88
C ARG A 81 1.84 10.21 4.75
N ALA A 82 0.78 9.65 4.17
CA ALA A 82 -0.23 8.90 4.91
C ALA A 82 0.34 7.59 5.44
N LEU A 83 1.02 6.81 4.60
CA LEU A 83 1.62 5.54 5.00
C LEU A 83 2.72 5.73 6.06
N SER A 84 3.59 6.73 5.89
CA SER A 84 4.63 7.03 6.91
C SER A 84 4.05 7.38 8.27
N ARG A 85 2.91 8.10 8.32
CA ARG A 85 2.24 8.43 9.59
C ARG A 85 1.68 7.18 10.27
N LEU A 86 1.06 6.28 9.51
CA LEU A 86 0.55 5.02 10.04
C LEU A 86 1.67 4.10 10.52
N GLU A 87 2.79 4.05 9.79
CA GLU A 87 3.96 3.27 10.18
C GLU A 87 4.54 3.75 11.51
N ILE A 88 4.74 5.06 11.68
CA ILE A 88 5.20 5.65 12.94
C ILE A 88 4.21 5.37 14.08
N ALA A 89 2.91 5.51 13.83
CA ALA A 89 1.88 5.22 14.83
C ALA A 89 1.89 3.74 15.25
N GLY A 90 2.08 2.81 14.30
CA GLY A 90 2.18 1.38 14.57
C GLY A 90 3.42 1.02 15.39
N GLN A 91 4.57 1.63 15.09
CA GLN A 91 5.82 1.43 15.84
C GLN A 91 5.72 1.90 17.29
N LEU A 92 5.07 3.05 17.54
CA LEU A 92 4.87 3.57 18.89
C LEU A 92 3.99 2.63 19.74
N VAL A 93 2.90 2.11 19.16
CA VAL A 93 2.04 1.13 19.84
C VAL A 93 2.80 -0.14 20.17
N ALA A 94 3.61 -0.66 19.23
CA ALA A 94 4.44 -1.83 19.46
C ALA A 94 5.48 -1.62 20.56
N SER A 95 6.12 -0.44 20.60
CA SER A 95 7.12 -0.10 21.63
C SER A 95 6.55 0.09 23.04
N ALA A 96 5.27 0.48 23.16
CA ALA A 96 4.60 0.67 24.44
C ALA A 96 4.08 -0.64 25.05
N ALA A 97 3.98 -1.70 24.24
CA ALA A 97 3.49 -3.02 24.65
C ALA A 97 4.61 -4.01 25.05
N ALA A 98 5.89 -3.60 24.93
CA ALA A 98 7.08 -4.38 25.27
C ALA A 98 7.67 -3.93 26.62
#